data_AF-A0A967IDH9-F1
#
_entry.id   AF-A0A967IDH9-F1
#
_cell.length_a   1.000
_cell.length_b   1.000
_cell.length_c   1.000
_cell.angle_alpha   90.00
_cell.angle_beta   90.00
_cell.angle_gamma   90.00
#
_symmetry.space_group_name_H-M   'P 1'
#
loop_
_entity.id
_entity.type
_entity.pdbx_description
1 polymer ?
#
loop_
_entity_poly.entity_id
_entity_poly.type
_entity_poly.pdbx_seq_one_letter_code
_entity_poly.pdbx_strand_id
1 'polypeptide(L)'
;MDFSPINLCALPPWAIASRHFNRNPQPLDIQGVRRANRLLFERLDAIDDADGRGQLFHDYMDVTFQLHQWEREATSTSRKALKKSYLRFLRGWMFDADTQEGAVLKGWVESRMGLPPTFHKAPID
;
A
#
# COMPACT_ATOMS: atom_id res chain seq x y z
N MET A 1 -11.73 -17.67 19.59
CA MET A 1 -12.50 -16.54 19.02
C MET A 1 -12.09 -16.43 17.58
N ASP A 2 -12.99 -16.75 16.64
CA ASP A 2 -12.75 -16.47 15.22
C ASP A 2 -12.73 -14.96 15.05
N PHE A 3 -11.54 -14.39 14.88
CA PHE A 3 -11.41 -13.02 14.41
C PHE A 3 -11.87 -13.02 12.95
N SER A 4 -13.06 -12.49 12.68
CA SER A 4 -13.44 -12.16 11.31
C SER A 4 -12.44 -11.10 10.82
N PRO A 5 -11.62 -11.37 9.80
CA PRO A 5 -10.65 -10.40 9.30
C PRO A 5 -11.41 -9.14 8.85
N ILE A 6 -10.98 -7.97 9.31
CA ILE A 6 -11.56 -6.71 8.85
C ILE A 6 -11.24 -6.58 7.36
N ASN A 7 -12.28 -6.60 6.54
CA ASN A 7 -12.19 -6.31 5.11
C ASN A 7 -12.80 -4.94 4.81
N LEU A 8 -11.98 -4.04 4.29
CA LEU A 8 -12.36 -2.69 3.87
C LEU A 8 -12.45 -2.58 2.34
N CYS A 9 -12.38 -3.69 1.61
CA CYS A 9 -12.50 -3.70 0.16
C CYS A 9 -13.94 -3.95 -0.29
N ALA A 10 -14.27 -3.52 -1.52
CA ALA A 10 -15.57 -3.78 -2.15
C ALA A 10 -15.88 -5.27 -2.40
N LEU A 11 -14.84 -6.13 -2.42
CA LEU A 11 -14.95 -7.58 -2.60
C LEU A 11 -14.47 -8.32 -1.34
N PRO A 12 -15.04 -9.50 -1.01
CA PRO A 12 -14.59 -10.28 0.13
C PRO A 12 -13.19 -10.89 -0.09
N PRO A 13 -12.42 -11.19 0.97
CA PRO A 13 -11.04 -11.67 0.84
C PRO A 13 -10.91 -12.94 -0.02
N TRP A 14 -11.83 -13.90 0.14
CA TRP A 14 -11.83 -15.14 -0.64
C TRP A 14 -12.06 -14.90 -2.15
N ALA A 15 -12.76 -13.83 -2.52
CA ALA A 15 -12.94 -13.47 -3.93
C ALA A 15 -11.65 -12.85 -4.48
N ILE A 16 -11.02 -11.93 -3.73
CA ILE A 16 -9.74 -11.29 -4.11
C ILE A 16 -8.63 -12.35 -4.25
N ALA A 17 -8.57 -13.34 -3.35
CA ALA A 17 -7.59 -14.42 -3.39
C ALA A 17 -7.84 -15.49 -4.47
N SER A 18 -8.93 -15.38 -5.25
CA SER A 18 -9.34 -16.44 -6.16
C SER A 18 -8.58 -16.40 -7.49
N ARG A 19 -8.40 -17.59 -8.10
CA ARG A 19 -7.96 -17.68 -9.50
C ARG A 19 -8.91 -16.98 -10.47
N HIS A 20 -10.19 -16.87 -10.14
CA HIS A 20 -11.18 -16.17 -10.96
C HIS A 20 -10.86 -14.67 -11.02
N PHE A 21 -10.54 -14.05 -9.89
CA PHE A 21 -10.13 -12.65 -9.83
C PHE A 21 -8.83 -12.41 -10.61
N ASN A 22 -7.83 -13.28 -10.46
CA ASN A 22 -6.59 -13.18 -11.26
C ASN A 22 -6.83 -13.23 -12.79
N ARG A 23 -7.85 -13.98 -13.23
CA ARG A 23 -8.22 -14.07 -14.65
C ARG A 23 -9.14 -12.93 -15.11
N ASN A 24 -9.90 -12.35 -14.19
CA ASN A 24 -10.91 -11.32 -14.47
C ASN A 24 -10.83 -10.23 -13.40
N PRO A 25 -9.74 -9.45 -13.35
CA PRO A 25 -9.55 -8.46 -12.31
C PRO A 25 -10.67 -7.42 -12.39
N GLN A 26 -11.32 -7.18 -11.24
CA GLN A 26 -12.30 -6.12 -11.09
C GLN A 26 -11.65 -4.94 -10.36
N PRO A 27 -12.10 -3.70 -10.60
CA PRO A 27 -11.66 -2.56 -9.81
C PRO A 27 -11.85 -2.82 -8.31
N LEU A 28 -10.79 -2.57 -7.53
CA LEU A 28 -10.82 -2.68 -6.08
C LEU A 28 -10.76 -1.28 -5.48
N ASP A 29 -11.76 -0.98 -4.64
CA ASP A 29 -11.77 0.23 -3.83
C ASP A 29 -11.58 -0.13 -2.37
N ILE A 30 -10.67 0.57 -1.70
CA ILE A 30 -10.51 0.54 -0.25
C ILE A 30 -11.41 1.62 0.34
N GLN A 31 -12.28 1.21 1.25
CA GLN A 31 -13.29 2.05 1.87
C GLN A 31 -12.69 3.34 2.40
N GLY A 32 -13.26 4.47 1.98
CA GLY A 32 -12.87 5.81 2.43
C GLY A 32 -11.63 6.41 1.77
N VAL A 33 -10.79 5.64 1.06
CA VAL A 33 -9.52 6.16 0.50
C VAL A 33 -9.76 7.21 -0.58
N ARG A 34 -10.58 6.90 -1.60
CA ARG A 34 -10.92 7.85 -2.67
C ARG A 34 -11.66 9.07 -2.13
N ARG A 35 -12.57 8.87 -1.18
CA ARG A 35 -13.34 9.97 -0.56
C ARG A 35 -12.41 10.92 0.22
N ALA A 36 -11.51 10.37 1.02
CA ALA A 36 -10.60 11.16 1.85
C ALA A 36 -9.53 11.90 1.03
N ASN A 37 -9.19 11.39 -0.16
CA ASN A 37 -8.14 11.94 -1.02
C ASN A 37 -8.68 12.38 -2.39
N ARG A 38 -9.94 12.83 -2.44
CA ARG A 38 -10.64 13.15 -3.70
C ARG A 38 -9.83 14.08 -4.60
N LEU A 39 -9.29 15.17 -4.04
CA LEU A 39 -8.51 16.16 -4.77
C LEU A 39 -7.20 15.57 -5.35
N LEU A 40 -6.57 14.61 -4.65
CA LEU A 40 -5.41 13.91 -5.20
C LEU A 40 -5.81 13.13 -6.45
N PHE A 41 -6.86 12.31 -6.37
CA PHE A 41 -7.30 11.49 -7.50
C PHE A 41 -7.74 12.36 -8.69
N GLU A 42 -8.51 13.42 -8.47
CA GLU A 42 -8.91 14.36 -9.55
C GLU A 42 -7.69 14.99 -10.26
N ARG A 43 -6.61 15.29 -9.53
CA ARG A 43 -5.37 15.82 -10.12
C ARG A 43 -4.58 14.75 -10.87
N LEU A 44 -4.51 13.53 -10.34
CA LEU A 44 -3.81 12.42 -10.99
C LEU A 44 -4.51 12.02 -12.30
N ASP A 45 -5.85 12.02 -12.32
CA ASP A 45 -6.65 11.67 -13.50
C ASP A 45 -6.50 12.68 -14.65
N ALA A 46 -6.07 13.91 -14.34
CA ALA A 46 -5.83 14.97 -15.34
C ALA A 46 -4.42 14.90 -15.98
N ILE A 47 -3.57 13.96 -15.58
CA ILE A 47 -2.19 13.83 -16.08
C ILE A 47 -2.04 12.50 -16.81
N ASP A 48 -1.89 12.57 -18.14
CA ASP A 48 -1.66 11.39 -18.99
C ASP A 48 -0.25 10.82 -18.80
N ASP A 49 0.76 11.71 -18.71
CA ASP A 49 2.16 11.35 -18.56
C ASP A 49 2.45 10.61 -17.24
N ALA A 50 3.03 9.42 -17.34
CA ALA A 50 3.26 8.56 -16.20
C ALA A 50 4.29 9.15 -15.22
N ASP A 51 5.34 9.79 -15.74
CA ASP A 51 6.40 10.38 -14.91
C ASP A 51 5.87 11.61 -14.16
N GLY A 52 5.18 12.50 -14.86
CA GLY A 52 4.50 13.66 -14.27
C GLY A 52 3.45 13.27 -13.22
N ARG A 53 2.66 12.22 -13.48
CA ARG A 53 1.68 11.69 -12.51
C ARG A 53 2.38 11.12 -11.28
N GLY A 54 3.51 10.44 -11.46
CA GLY A 54 4.36 9.93 -10.39
C GLY A 54 4.94 11.04 -9.51
N GLN A 55 5.44 12.12 -10.12
CA GLN A 55 5.96 13.28 -9.40
C GLN A 55 4.87 13.97 -8.59
N LEU A 56 3.69 14.22 -9.16
CA LEU A 56 2.57 14.84 -8.43
C LEU A 56 2.16 14.00 -7.23
N PHE A 57 2.09 12.67 -7.39
CA PHE A 57 1.80 11.77 -6.28
C PHE A 57 2.86 11.88 -5.19
N HIS A 58 4.15 11.88 -5.56
CA HIS A 58 5.24 12.02 -4.60
C HIS A 58 5.17 13.33 -3.82
N ASP A 59 4.96 14.46 -4.50
CA ASP A 59 4.85 15.78 -3.89
C ASP A 59 3.67 15.86 -2.93
N TYR A 60 2.51 15.31 -3.33
CA TYR A 60 1.35 15.22 -2.45
C TYR A 60 1.66 14.42 -1.19
N MET A 61 2.33 13.28 -1.32
CA MET A 61 2.72 12.44 -0.18
C MET A 61 3.73 13.16 0.73
N ASP A 62 4.70 13.86 0.16
CA ASP A 62 5.70 14.63 0.91
C ASP A 62 5.05 15.72 1.78
N VAL A 63 4.10 16.46 1.23
CA VAL A 63 3.39 17.52 1.96
C VAL A 63 2.39 16.93 2.96
N THR A 64 1.54 16.01 2.53
CA THR A 64 0.43 15.45 3.35
C THR A 64 0.96 14.72 4.58
N PHE A 65 2.09 14.01 4.44
CA PHE A 65 2.72 13.26 5.51
C PHE A 65 3.99 13.92 6.08
N GLN A 66 4.27 15.17 5.67
CA GLN A 66 5.42 15.98 6.12
C GLN A 66 6.75 15.23 6.03
N LEU A 67 6.96 14.48 4.94
CA LEU A 67 8.11 13.59 4.81
C LEU A 67 9.42 14.39 4.79
N HIS A 68 9.44 15.59 4.22
CA HIS A 68 10.57 16.54 4.26
C HIS A 68 10.94 17.04 5.66
N GLN A 69 10.03 17.01 6.63
CA GLN A 69 10.28 17.48 8.01
C GLN A 69 10.87 16.41 8.92
N TRP A 70 11.36 15.30 8.35
CA TRP A 70 11.87 14.16 9.09
C TRP A 70 12.92 14.53 10.14
N GLU A 71 13.71 15.59 9.94
CA GLU A 71 14.73 16.04 10.91
C GLU A 71 14.16 16.48 12.26
N ARG A 72 12.88 16.89 12.30
CA ARG A 72 12.18 17.36 13.51
C ARG A 72 11.76 16.21 14.43
N GLU A 73 11.81 14.97 13.96
CA GLU A 73 11.44 13.80 14.75
C GLU A 73 12.44 13.56 15.89
N ALA A 74 11.91 13.26 17.08
CA ALA A 74 12.72 13.06 18.29
C ALA A 74 13.62 11.82 18.21
N THR A 75 13.12 10.71 17.67
CA THR A 75 13.84 9.44 17.65
C THR A 75 14.60 9.21 16.35
N SER A 76 15.78 8.58 16.43
CA SER A 76 16.56 8.21 15.25
C SER A 76 15.81 7.23 14.33
N THR A 77 14.95 6.38 14.89
CA THR A 77 14.10 5.44 14.16
C THR A 77 13.01 6.17 13.37
N SER A 78 12.30 7.11 13.99
CA SER A 78 11.29 7.95 13.32
C SER A 78 11.91 8.78 12.19
N ARG A 79 13.06 9.42 12.44
CA ARG A 79 13.84 10.14 11.42
C ARG A 79 14.15 9.26 10.21
N LYS A 80 14.67 8.04 10.44
CA LYS A 80 15.01 7.08 9.37
C LYS A 80 13.77 6.59 8.61
N ALA A 81 12.64 6.39 9.30
CA ALA A 81 11.40 5.94 8.70
C ALA A 81 10.79 7.02 7.78
N LEU A 82 10.66 8.26 8.25
CA LEU A 82 10.12 9.36 7.44
C LEU A 82 11.06 9.73 6.29
N LYS A 83 12.38 9.80 6.52
CA LYS A 83 13.36 10.13 5.48
C LYS A 83 13.32 9.18 4.28
N LYS A 84 13.10 7.88 4.52
CA LYS A 84 13.00 6.88 3.46
C LYS A 84 11.55 6.69 2.95
N SER A 85 10.59 7.32 3.62
CA SER A 85 9.16 7.39 3.32
C SER A 85 8.47 6.06 2.98
N TYR A 86 7.27 6.14 2.38
CA TYR A 86 6.57 4.99 1.79
C TYR A 86 7.42 4.26 0.74
N LEU A 87 8.36 4.98 0.08
CA LEU A 87 9.26 4.41 -0.92
C LEU A 87 10.18 3.33 -0.34
N ARG A 88 10.55 3.42 0.96
CA ARG A 88 11.28 2.36 1.65
C ARG A 88 10.56 1.03 1.57
N PHE A 89 9.27 1.04 1.92
CA PHE A 89 8.46 -0.18 1.99
C PHE A 89 8.24 -0.75 0.59
N LEU A 90 7.93 0.10 -0.39
CA LEU A 90 7.78 -0.32 -1.78
C LEU A 90 9.07 -0.95 -2.34
N ARG A 91 10.24 -0.33 -2.08
CA ARG A 91 11.54 -0.87 -2.53
C ARG A 91 11.87 -2.19 -1.86
N GLY A 92 11.66 -2.29 -0.54
CA GLY A 92 11.89 -3.53 0.20
C GLY A 92 11.04 -4.67 -0.36
N TRP A 93 9.75 -4.41 -0.60
CA TRP A 93 8.83 -5.37 -1.22
C TRP A 93 9.24 -5.83 -2.62
N MET A 94 9.64 -4.89 -3.49
CA MET A 94 10.04 -5.22 -4.87
C MET A 94 11.34 -6.01 -4.94
N PHE A 95 12.24 -5.87 -3.95
CA PHE A 95 13.51 -6.57 -3.92
C PHE A 95 13.38 -7.97 -3.29
N ASP A 96 12.79 -8.02 -2.09
CA ASP A 96 12.61 -9.26 -1.34
C ASP A 96 11.41 -9.13 -0.39
N ALA A 97 10.36 -9.91 -0.67
CA ALA A 97 9.12 -9.89 0.10
C ALA A 97 9.27 -10.48 1.52
N ASP A 98 10.39 -11.16 1.84
CA ASP A 98 10.67 -11.75 3.15
C ASP A 98 11.47 -10.82 4.07
N THR A 99 11.64 -9.56 3.66
CA THR A 99 12.21 -8.48 4.48
C THR A 99 11.24 -7.93 5.53
N GLN A 100 11.75 -7.13 6.47
CA GLN A 100 10.93 -6.39 7.44
C GLN A 100 9.94 -5.45 6.74
N GLU A 101 10.37 -4.79 5.66
CA GLU A 101 9.52 -3.96 4.82
C GLU A 101 8.39 -4.77 4.17
N GLY A 102 8.70 -5.97 3.69
CA GLY A 102 7.72 -6.90 3.15
C GLY A 102 6.70 -7.36 4.21
N ALA A 103 7.16 -7.66 5.43
CA ALA A 103 6.29 -7.99 6.55
C ALA A 103 5.32 -6.86 6.91
N VAL A 104 5.77 -5.59 6.86
CA VAL A 104 4.90 -4.42 7.08
C VAL A 104 3.81 -4.32 6.02
N LEU A 105 4.15 -4.51 4.74
CA LEU A 105 3.17 -4.48 3.66
C LEU A 105 2.20 -5.65 3.69
N LYS A 106 2.66 -6.86 4.02
CA LYS A 106 1.81 -8.04 4.27
C LYS A 106 0.79 -7.76 5.37
N GLY A 107 1.22 -7.20 6.51
CA GLY A 107 0.31 -6.82 7.59
C GLY A 107 -0.66 -5.69 7.19
N TRP A 108 -0.22 -4.73 6.38
CA TRP A 108 -1.11 -3.71 5.84
C TRP A 108 -2.21 -4.32 4.95
N VAL A 109 -1.84 -5.24 4.05
CA VAL A 109 -2.78 -5.98 3.19
C VAL A 109 -3.77 -6.78 4.02
N GLU A 110 -3.30 -7.53 5.01
CA GLU A 110 -4.17 -8.29 5.92
C GLU A 110 -5.19 -7.37 6.62
N SER A 111 -4.75 -6.21 7.12
CA SER A 111 -5.60 -5.28 7.87
C SER A 111 -6.62 -4.48 7.02
N ARG A 112 -6.55 -4.54 5.68
CA ARG A 112 -7.44 -3.78 4.76
C ARG A 112 -8.20 -4.71 3.83
N MET A 113 -7.58 -5.79 3.38
CA MET A 113 -8.12 -6.73 2.40
C MET A 113 -8.55 -8.04 3.05
N GLY A 114 -8.25 -8.26 4.34
CA GLY A 114 -8.53 -9.51 5.05
C GLY A 114 -7.75 -10.72 4.50
N LEU A 115 -6.66 -10.47 3.76
CA LEU A 115 -5.83 -11.50 3.14
C LEU A 115 -4.63 -11.81 4.06
N PRO A 116 -4.62 -12.96 4.75
CA PRO A 116 -3.48 -13.33 5.57
C PRO A 116 -2.26 -13.64 4.68
N PRO A 117 -1.03 -13.32 5.13
CA PRO A 117 0.16 -13.72 4.41
C PRO A 117 0.29 -15.24 4.36
N THR A 118 0.45 -15.80 3.16
CA THR A 118 0.69 -17.23 2.95
C THR A 118 2.16 -17.48 2.60
N PHE A 119 2.70 -18.60 3.08
CA PHE A 119 4.04 -19.06 2.74
C PHE A 119 3.95 -20.46 2.14
N HIS A 120 4.41 -20.62 0.90
CA HIS A 120 4.26 -21.87 0.14
C HIS A 120 5.29 -22.93 0.51
N LYS A 121 6.29 -22.62 1.36
CA LYS A 121 7.40 -23.50 1.81
C LYS A 121 8.28 -24.09 0.69
N ALA A 122 7.89 -23.92 -0.56
CA ALA A 122 8.57 -24.31 -1.79
C ALA A 122 8.21 -23.30 -2.90
N PRO A 123 9.00 -23.22 -3.99
CA PRO A 123 8.59 -22.51 -5.20
C PRO A 123 7.21 -22.97 -5.67
N ILE A 124 6.41 -22.04 -6.20
CA ILE A 124 5.14 -22.37 -6.85
C ILE A 124 5.48 -22.72 -8.30
N ASP A 125 5.04 -23.90 -8.75
CA ASP A 125 5.13 -24.33 -10.15
C ASP A 125 4.16 -23.56 -11.07
#